data_AF-A0A930PDR6-F1
#
_entry.id   AF-A0A930PDR6-F1
#
_cell.length_a   1.000
_cell.length_b   1.000
_cell.length_c   1.000
_cell.angle_alpha   90.00
_cell.angle_beta   90.00
_cell.angle_gamma   90.00
#
_symmetry.space_group_name_H-M   'P 1'
#
loop_
_entity.id
_entity.type
_entity.pdbx_description
1 polymer ?
#
loop_
_entity_poly.entity_id
_entity_poly.type
_entity_poly.pdbx_seq_one_letter_code
_entity_poly.pdbx_strand_id
1 'polypeptide(L)' 'LSYGHVNSPIAQGLSMGAASHAVGASTAMAYSSKYGAFASLGITLNGIFTALLTPTVLRLMGII' A
#
# COMPACT_ATOMS: atom_id res chain seq x y z
N LEU A 1 16.27 -4.58 -2.45
CA LEU A 1 15.27 -3.55 -2.07
C LEU A 1 15.72 -2.85 -0.78
N SER A 2 16.86 -2.15 -0.81
CA SER A 2 17.30 -1.28 0.30
C SER A 2 17.49 0.12 -0.25
N TYR A 3 16.40 0.72 -0.72
CA TYR A 3 16.38 2.15 -1.01
C TYR A 3 15.81 2.82 0.25
N GLY A 4 16.69 3.27 1.15
CA GLY A 4 16.31 4.12 2.30
C GLY A 4 16.61 3.63 3.72
N HIS A 5 17.56 2.72 3.97
CA HIS A 5 17.91 2.22 5.33
C HIS A 5 16.75 1.56 6.14
N VAL A 6 15.59 1.35 5.52
CA VAL A 6 14.46 0.66 6.15
C VAL A 6 14.75 -0.84 6.12
N ASN A 7 15.38 -1.39 7.16
CA ASN A 7 15.69 -2.83 7.23
C ASN A 7 14.46 -3.69 7.61
N SER A 8 13.34 -3.07 7.97
CA SER A 8 12.15 -3.81 8.40
C SER A 8 11.37 -4.36 7.19
N PRO A 9 11.19 -5.69 7.08
CA PRO A 9 10.41 -6.30 6.00
C PRO A 9 8.93 -5.89 6.05
N ILE A 10 8.43 -5.50 7.23
CA ILE A 10 7.06 -4.99 7.41
C ILE A 10 6.92 -3.64 6.72
N ALA A 11 7.81 -2.70 7.02
CA ALA A 11 7.75 -1.34 6.48
C ALA A 11 7.99 -1.34 4.97
N GLN A 12 8.94 -2.15 4.48
CA GLN A 12 9.15 -2.34 3.04
C GLN A 12 7.93 -2.96 2.37
N GLY A 13 7.36 -4.02 2.93
CA GLY A 13 6.19 -4.69 2.36
C GLY A 13 4.96 -3.77 2.32
N LEU A 14 4.63 -3.08 3.42
CA LEU A 14 3.53 -2.12 3.47
C LEU A 14 3.71 -0.97 2.48
N SER A 15 4.90 -0.37 2.43
CA SER A 15 5.18 0.73 1.50
C SER A 15 5.08 0.26 0.06
N MET A 16 5.60 -0.92 -0.25
CA MET A 16 5.49 -1.53 -1.57
C MET A 16 4.02 -1.78 -1.93
N GLY A 17 3.21 -2.28 -1.00
CA GLY A 17 1.76 -2.47 -1.19
C GLY A 17 0.99 -1.17 -1.42
N ALA A 18 1.27 -0.14 -0.62
CA ALA A 18 0.58 1.14 -0.74
C ALA A 18 0.99 1.92 -2.01
N ALA A 19 2.24 1.81 -2.46
CA ALA A 19 2.78 2.53 -3.60
C ALA A 19 2.66 1.78 -4.95
N SER A 20 2.38 0.48 -4.93
CA SER A 20 2.32 -0.34 -6.15
C SER A 20 0.90 -0.81 -6.48
N HIS A 21 0.72 -1.22 -7.73
CA HIS A 21 -0.51 -1.87 -8.19
C HIS A 21 -0.59 -3.32 -7.67
N ALA A 22 -1.77 -3.93 -7.70
CA ALA A 22 -1.97 -5.35 -7.34
C ALA A 22 -0.97 -6.30 -8.01
N VAL A 23 -0.58 -6.02 -9.25
CA VAL A 23 0.44 -6.76 -10.00
C VAL A 23 1.82 -6.69 -9.34
N GLY A 24 2.22 -5.52 -8.82
CA GLY A 24 3.49 -5.33 -8.10
C GLY A 24 3.52 -6.07 -6.76
N ALA A 25 2.39 -6.13 -6.05
CA ALA A 25 2.26 -6.96 -4.85
C ALA A 25 2.33 -8.46 -5.17
N SER A 26 1.80 -8.91 -6.31
CA SER A 26 1.95 -10.30 -6.78
C SER A 26 3.41 -10.66 -7.05
N THR A 27 4.18 -9.74 -7.64
CA THR A 27 5.63 -9.92 -7.83
C THR A 27 6.37 -9.97 -6.49
N ALA A 28 5.98 -9.16 -5.51
CA ALA A 28 6.55 -9.22 -4.15
C ALA A 28 6.24 -10.54 -3.43
N MET A 29 5.02 -11.08 -3.60
CA MET A 29 4.64 -12.41 -3.11
C MET A 29 5.48 -13.53 -3.74
N ALA A 30 5.74 -13.46 -5.04
CA ALA A 30 6.57 -14.44 -5.76
C ALA A 30 8.02 -14.42 -5.28
N TYR A 31 8.55 -13.25 -4.90
CA TYR A 31 9.90 -13.12 -4.38
C TYR A 31 10.00 -13.52 -2.89
N SER A 32 9.00 -13.17 -2.07
CA SER A 32 8.95 -13.57 -0.67
C SER A 32 7.56 -13.42 -0.07
N SER A 33 7.07 -14.51 0.53
CA SER A 33 5.76 -14.57 1.20
C SER A 33 5.58 -13.48 2.27
N LYS A 34 6.62 -13.16 3.07
CA LYS A 34 6.53 -12.09 4.09
C LYS A 34 6.28 -10.72 3.47
N TYR A 35 7.07 -10.34 2.47
CA TYR A 35 6.92 -9.03 1.82
C TYR A 35 5.59 -8.93 1.09
N GLY A 36 5.16 -10.02 0.45
CA GLY A 36 3.88 -10.11 -0.21
C GLY A 36 2.66 -10.01 0.72
N ALA A 37 2.71 -10.63 1.90
CA ALA A 37 1.64 -10.52 2.90
C ALA A 37 1.49 -9.07 3.38
N PHE A 38 2.59 -8.38 3.69
CA PHE A 38 2.55 -6.97 4.08
C PHE A 38 2.18 -6.05 2.91
N ALA A 39 2.54 -6.39 1.67
CA ALA A 39 2.12 -5.66 0.48
C ALA A 39 0.61 -5.75 0.24
N SER A 40 0.01 -6.94 0.39
CA SER A 40 -1.45 -7.11 0.33
C SER A 40 -2.15 -6.26 1.40
N LEU A 41 -1.61 -6.26 2.63
CA LEU A 41 -2.09 -5.42 3.73
C LEU A 41 -2.02 -3.92 3.39
N GLY A 42 -0.93 -3.48 2.74
CA GLY A 42 -0.75 -2.10 2.28
C GLY A 42 -1.79 -1.68 1.24
N ILE A 43 -2.12 -2.56 0.28
CA ILE A 43 -3.17 -2.32 -0.72
C ILE A 43 -4.54 -2.19 -0.04
N THR A 44 -4.89 -3.11 0.84
CA THR A 44 -6.18 -3.08 1.55
C THR A 44 -6.33 -1.82 2.41
N LEU A 45 -5.29 -1.46 3.16
CA LEU A 45 -5.30 -0.24 3.98
C LEU A 45 -5.44 1.01 3.12
N ASN A 46 -4.73 1.09 2.00
CA ASN A 46 -4.86 2.19 1.06
C ASN A 46 -6.29 2.32 0.51
N GLY A 47 -6.94 1.19 0.19
CA GLY A 47 -8.34 1.16 -0.24
C GLY A 47 -9.31 1.64 0.84
N ILE A 48 -9.14 1.22 2.09
CA ILE A 48 -9.96 1.67 3.22
C ILE A 48 -9.79 3.17 3.45
N PHE A 49 -8.55 3.65 3.50
CA PHE A 49 -8.29 5.09 3.64
C PHE A 49 -8.88 5.87 2.48
N THR A 50 -8.73 5.40 1.24
CA THR A 50 -9.35 6.04 0.08
C THR A 50 -10.86 6.10 0.22
N ALA A 51 -11.53 5.01 0.60
CA ALA A 51 -12.98 4.98 0.76
C ALA A 51 -13.48 5.95 1.85
N LEU A 52 -12.71 6.11 2.94
CA LEU A 52 -13.04 7.02 4.03
C LEU A 52 -12.71 8.48 3.71
N LEU A 53 -11.55 8.75 3.10
CA LEU A 53 -11.09 10.10 2.83
C LEU A 53 -11.75 10.71 1.59
N THR A 54 -12.07 9.91 0.58
CA THR A 54 -12.68 10.39 -0.69
C THR A 54 -13.90 11.29 -0.45
N PRO A 55 -14.93 10.92 0.33
CA PRO A 55 -16.08 11.81 0.56
C PRO A 55 -15.68 13.09 1.29
N THR A 56 -14.75 13.04 2.25
CA THR A 56 -14.26 14.23 2.96
C THR A 56 -13.50 15.18 2.04
N VAL A 57 -12.64 14.64 1.18
CA VAL A 57 -11.86 15.41 0.20
C VAL A 57 -12.77 16.02 -0.86
N LEU A 58 -13.72 15.26 -1.41
CA LEU A 58 -14.69 15.77 -2.38
C LEU A 58 -15.55 16.90 -1.80
N ARG A 59 -15.94 16.78 -0.53
CA ARG A 59 -16.69 17.82 0.19
C ARG A 59 -15.85 19.08 0.42
N LEU A 60 -14.58 18.92 0.77
CA LEU A 60 -13.65 20.05 0.95
C LEU A 60 -13.39 20.79 -0.37
N MET A 61 -13.36 20.07 -1.49
CA MET A 61 -13.20 20.64 -2.83
C MET A 61 -14.49 21.24 -3.39
N GLY A 62 -15.64 21.11 -2.72
CA GLY A 62 -16.92 21.66 -3.14
C GLY A 62 -17.54 20.98 -4.36
N ILE A 63 -17.13 19.74 -4.66
CA ILE A 63 -17.67 18.93 -5.77
C ILE A 63 -19.03 18.31 -5.38
N ILE A 64 -19.20 18.05 -4.09
CA ILE A 64 -20.43 17.57 -3.42
C ILE A 64 -20.58 18.31 -2.08
#